data_AF-A0A9D9Q5T7-F1
#
_entry.id   AF-A0A9D9Q5T7-F1
#
_cell.length_a   1.000
_cell.length_b   1.000
_cell.length_c   1.000
_cell.angle_alpha   90.00
_cell.angle_beta   90.00
_cell.angle_gamma   90.00
#
_symmetry.space_group_name_H-M   'P 1'
#
loop_
_entity.id
_entity.type
_entity.pdbx_description
1 polymer ?
#
loop_
_entity_poly.entity_id
_entity_poly.type
_entity_poly.pdbx_seq_one_letter_code
_entity_poly.pdbx_strand_id
1 'polypeptide(L)'
;MSSVKGISTIKYVKQGDTVTCGLRSTFPLKQFISNGNGAVSPSFATNKPCIYPVVRSSLSASRISPETVGYKWYYNTVEIQFDGSGNSLALGSIAAGTFHSEWKSVDGFGCPTLTICKELASANNIDSDSIEFSGVVNTGFATVVSASIEVAIEQTEGDAYVAYIAVNNGGVIDDDVASLTAKAHLLVGGVEKTSGVKYAWYKMQVSAGTDGWVSTGNTGQSITIGASAINNKELYRCVIT
;
A
#
# COMPACT_ATOMS: atom_id res chain seq x y z
N MET A 1 -1.01 65.27 25.79
CA MET A 1 -0.70 64.25 24.78
C MET A 1 -1.01 62.88 25.37
N SER A 2 -2.12 62.23 24.97
CA SER A 2 -2.41 60.86 25.39
C SER A 2 -1.75 59.87 24.44
N SER A 3 -0.81 59.06 24.93
CA SER A 3 -0.26 57.96 24.14
C SER A 3 -1.31 56.84 24.11
N VAL A 4 -1.96 56.64 22.96
CA VAL A 4 -2.76 55.43 22.71
C VAL A 4 -1.80 54.36 22.19
N LYS A 5 -1.63 53.27 22.93
CA LYS A 5 -0.93 52.07 22.45
C LYS A 5 -1.98 51.03 22.07
N GLY A 6 -2.24 50.88 20.78
CA GLY A 6 -3.04 49.77 20.25
C GLY A 6 -2.21 48.49 20.28
N ILE A 7 -2.65 47.49 21.05
CA ILE A 7 -2.16 46.12 20.91
C ILE A 7 -3.08 45.42 19.90
N SER A 8 -2.55 45.15 18.72
CA SER A 8 -3.18 44.21 17.78
C SER A 8 -2.57 42.83 18.01
N THR A 9 -3.39 41.89 18.50
CA THR A 9 -3.02 40.47 18.48
C THR A 9 -3.46 39.89 17.15
N ILE A 10 -2.51 39.60 16.26
CA ILE A 10 -2.78 38.80 15.06
C ILE A 10 -2.81 37.34 15.51
N LYS A 11 -4.01 36.75 15.61
CA LYS A 11 -4.15 35.30 15.76
C LYS A 11 -4.14 34.69 14.35
N TYR A 12 -3.04 34.03 13.99
CA TYR A 12 -3.00 33.21 12.78
C TYR A 12 -3.86 31.97 13.04
N VAL A 13 -5.08 31.95 12.49
CA VAL A 13 -5.89 30.73 12.43
C VAL A 13 -5.29 29.91 11.30
N LYS A 14 -4.36 29.00 11.63
CA LYS A 14 -3.72 28.11 10.66
C LYS A 14 -4.83 27.33 9.94
N GLN A 15 -4.92 27.48 8.62
CA GLN A 15 -5.79 26.65 7.80
C GLN A 15 -5.26 25.22 7.93
N GLY A 16 -5.92 24.43 8.77
CA GLY A 16 -5.51 23.07 9.11
C GLY A 16 -5.79 22.16 7.94
N ASP A 17 -4.74 21.77 7.22
CA ASP A 17 -4.85 20.65 6.29
C ASP A 17 -4.93 19.34 7.09
N THR A 18 -5.77 18.43 6.63
CA THR A 18 -5.82 17.06 7.14
C THR A 18 -5.13 16.16 6.13
N VAL A 19 -3.95 15.67 6.53
CA VAL A 19 -3.16 14.77 5.72
C VAL A 19 -3.40 13.33 6.16
N THR A 20 -3.61 12.44 5.20
CA THR A 20 -3.73 10.99 5.43
C THR A 20 -2.58 10.27 4.75
N CYS A 21 -2.03 9.23 5.38
CA CYS A 21 -0.99 8.39 4.83
C CYS A 21 -1.41 6.92 4.94
N GLY A 22 -1.28 6.18 3.84
CA GLY A 22 -1.41 4.74 3.83
C GLY A 22 -0.29 4.11 3.02
N LEU A 23 0.03 2.85 3.31
CA LEU A 23 0.97 2.06 2.52
C LEU A 23 0.23 1.19 1.52
N ARG A 24 0.81 1.05 0.33
CA ARG A 24 0.37 0.15 -0.73
C ARG A 24 1.54 -0.71 -1.16
N SER A 25 1.23 -1.90 -1.67
CA SER A 25 2.21 -2.82 -2.24
C SER A 25 1.79 -3.22 -3.65
N THR A 26 2.75 -3.40 -4.55
CA THR A 26 2.53 -3.90 -5.91
C THR A 26 2.21 -5.39 -5.98
N PHE A 27 2.49 -6.13 -4.90
CA PHE A 27 2.29 -7.58 -4.79
C PHE A 27 1.76 -7.92 -3.39
N PRO A 28 0.92 -8.96 -3.19
CA PRO A 28 0.43 -9.33 -1.88
C PRO A 28 1.59 -9.57 -0.91
N LEU A 29 1.55 -8.88 0.23
CA LEU A 29 2.51 -9.07 1.32
C LEU A 29 2.11 -10.29 2.15
N LYS A 30 2.13 -11.46 1.53
CA LYS A 30 1.82 -12.72 2.18
C LYS A 30 2.79 -13.80 1.72
N GLN A 31 3.35 -14.53 2.68
CA GLN A 31 4.22 -15.67 2.46
C GLN A 31 3.72 -16.88 3.24
N PHE A 32 3.86 -18.05 2.64
CA PHE A 32 3.61 -19.32 3.27
C PHE A 32 4.91 -20.10 3.38
N ILE A 33 5.13 -20.75 4.52
CA ILE A 33 6.23 -21.70 4.72
C ILE A 33 5.67 -23.10 4.90
N SER A 34 6.19 -24.06 4.15
CA SER A 34 5.73 -25.45 4.20
C SER A 34 6.28 -26.21 5.42
N ASN A 35 5.42 -26.98 6.09
CA ASN A 35 5.75 -27.69 7.34
C ASN A 35 6.71 -28.90 7.21
N GLY A 36 7.34 -29.13 6.07
CA GLY A 36 8.23 -30.28 5.86
C GLY A 36 9.59 -29.96 5.24
N ASN A 37 9.61 -29.06 4.25
CA ASN A 37 10.84 -28.69 3.54
C ASN A 37 11.21 -27.20 3.68
N GLY A 38 10.43 -26.41 4.42
CA GLY A 38 10.70 -24.99 4.65
C GLY A 38 10.63 -24.14 3.37
N ALA A 39 9.97 -24.65 2.33
CA ALA A 39 9.79 -23.92 1.08
C ALA A 39 8.86 -22.73 1.29
N VAL A 40 9.28 -21.57 0.79
CA VAL A 40 8.54 -20.32 0.90
C VAL A 40 7.82 -20.03 -0.42
N SER A 41 6.52 -19.74 -0.35
CA SER A 41 5.71 -19.34 -1.50
C SER A 41 4.64 -18.32 -1.12
N PRO A 42 4.30 -17.32 -1.95
CA PRO A 42 5.08 -16.84 -3.09
C PRO A 42 6.48 -16.35 -2.68
N SER A 43 7.46 -16.54 -3.58
CA SER A 43 8.82 -16.02 -3.40
C SER A 43 8.85 -14.51 -3.58
N PHE A 44 9.32 -13.80 -2.57
CA PHE A 44 9.57 -12.36 -2.66
C PHE A 44 10.86 -12.05 -3.41
N ALA A 45 11.84 -12.95 -3.43
CA ALA A 45 13.03 -12.78 -4.26
C ALA A 45 12.69 -12.73 -5.77
N THR A 46 11.69 -13.50 -6.20
CA THR A 46 11.18 -13.48 -7.59
C THR A 46 10.21 -12.33 -7.84
N ASN A 47 9.18 -12.18 -7.01
CA ASN A 47 8.08 -11.24 -7.27
C ASN A 47 8.42 -9.79 -6.91
N LYS A 48 9.41 -9.58 -6.02
CA LYS A 48 9.90 -8.28 -5.56
C LYS A 48 8.77 -7.29 -5.19
N PRO A 49 7.98 -7.59 -4.14
CA PRO A 49 6.95 -6.66 -3.67
C PRO A 49 7.54 -5.28 -3.40
N CYS A 50 6.94 -4.24 -3.98
CA CYS A 50 7.37 -2.86 -3.83
C CYS A 50 6.32 -2.10 -3.02
N ILE A 51 6.71 -1.63 -1.84
CA ILE A 51 5.87 -0.89 -0.91
C ILE A 51 6.13 0.61 -1.09
N TYR A 52 5.06 1.40 -1.06
CA TYR A 52 5.15 2.85 -1.24
C TYR A 52 4.04 3.58 -0.47
N PRO A 53 4.31 4.81 0.02
CA PRO A 53 3.30 5.63 0.66
C PRO A 53 2.39 6.32 -0.36
N VAL A 54 1.11 6.37 -0.02
CA VAL A 54 0.10 7.21 -0.65
C VAL A 54 -0.33 8.23 0.39
N VAL A 55 0.10 9.47 0.20
CA VAL A 55 -0.22 10.60 1.08
C VAL A 55 -1.19 11.53 0.39
N ARG A 56 -2.29 11.91 1.05
CA ARG A 56 -3.33 12.77 0.48
C ARG A 56 -3.66 13.93 1.40
N SER A 57 -3.85 15.11 0.80
CA SER A 57 -4.34 16.31 1.49
C SER A 57 -5.83 16.46 1.26
N SER A 58 -6.54 16.78 2.34
CA SER A 58 -7.97 17.12 2.27
C SER A 58 -8.17 18.54 1.77
N LEU A 59 -7.17 19.43 1.92
CA LEU A 59 -7.24 20.81 1.45
C LEU A 59 -7.11 20.92 -0.07
N SER A 60 -6.17 20.20 -0.67
CA SER A 60 -5.94 20.22 -2.13
C SER A 60 -6.70 19.13 -2.89
N ALA A 61 -7.39 18.24 -2.18
CA ALA A 61 -8.06 17.06 -2.75
C ALA A 61 -7.15 16.18 -3.64
N SER A 62 -5.84 16.21 -3.40
CA SER A 62 -4.85 15.57 -4.27
C SER A 62 -3.80 14.76 -3.49
N ARG A 63 -3.08 13.90 -4.22
CA ARG A 63 -1.94 13.16 -3.68
C ARG A 63 -0.73 14.09 -3.58
N ILE A 64 0.02 13.95 -2.49
CA ILE A 64 1.23 14.73 -2.21
C ILE A 64 2.42 13.80 -2.05
N SER A 65 3.56 14.20 -2.59
CA SER A 65 4.82 13.50 -2.39
C SER A 65 5.42 13.83 -1.02
N PRO A 66 5.96 12.83 -0.31
CA PRO A 66 6.90 13.07 0.78
C PRO A 66 8.09 13.95 0.35
N GLU A 67 8.83 14.46 1.31
CA GLU A 67 10.14 15.05 1.08
C GLU A 67 11.12 13.98 0.59
N THR A 68 12.04 14.36 -0.28
CA THR A 68 13.01 13.44 -0.91
C THR A 68 14.10 12.95 0.05
N VAL A 69 14.20 13.58 1.22
CA VAL A 69 15.21 13.29 2.25
C VAL A 69 14.56 13.18 3.63
N GLY A 70 15.20 12.42 4.52
CA GLY A 70 14.75 12.28 5.92
C GLY A 70 13.56 11.34 6.14
N TYR A 71 13.12 10.61 5.11
CA TYR A 71 12.18 9.50 5.29
C TYR A 71 12.90 8.26 5.85
N LYS A 72 12.13 7.41 6.54
CA LYS A 72 12.62 6.21 7.22
C LYS A 72 11.67 5.05 7.01
N TRP A 73 12.25 3.86 6.96
CA TRP A 73 11.53 2.59 6.95
C TRP A 73 11.88 1.80 8.20
N TYR A 74 10.91 1.08 8.75
CA TYR A 74 11.08 0.20 9.89
C TYR A 74 10.56 -1.18 9.56
N TYR A 75 11.22 -2.20 10.08
CA TYR A 75 10.77 -3.59 10.05
C TYR A 75 10.63 -4.08 11.49
N ASN A 76 9.43 -4.53 11.87
CA ASN A 76 9.09 -4.91 13.25
C ASN A 76 9.55 -3.85 14.27
N THR A 77 9.20 -2.58 14.01
CA THR A 77 9.56 -1.39 14.80
C THR A 77 11.05 -0.97 14.81
N VAL A 78 11.93 -1.73 14.16
CA VAL A 78 13.36 -1.40 14.09
C VAL A 78 13.70 -0.71 12.77
N GLU A 79 14.40 0.43 12.85
CA GLU A 79 14.77 1.22 11.67
C GLU A 79 15.68 0.43 10.74
N ILE A 80 15.29 0.34 9.46
CA ILE A 80 16.08 -0.27 8.41
C ILE A 80 17.15 0.75 7.99
N GLN A 81 18.41 0.40 8.21
CA GLN A 81 19.54 1.19 7.72
C GLN A 81 19.88 0.76 6.28
N PHE A 82 20.18 1.73 5.42
CA PHE A 82 20.54 1.48 4.02
C PHE A 82 21.96 1.95 3.71
N ASP A 83 22.63 1.25 2.80
CA ASP A 83 23.90 1.68 2.22
C ASP A 83 23.69 2.77 1.15
N GLY A 84 24.80 3.28 0.59
CA GLY A 84 24.75 4.31 -0.44
C GLY A 84 24.14 3.86 -1.78
N SER A 85 23.91 2.57 -1.97
CA SER A 85 23.18 2.00 -3.12
C SER A 85 21.72 1.69 -2.80
N GLY A 86 21.23 2.05 -1.61
CA GLY A 86 19.86 1.83 -1.19
C GLY A 86 19.57 0.41 -0.72
N ASN A 87 20.57 -0.47 -0.56
CA ASN A 87 20.35 -1.82 -0.03
C ASN A 87 20.40 -1.82 1.50
N SER A 88 19.54 -2.61 2.13
CA SER A 88 19.52 -2.68 3.59
C SER A 88 20.81 -3.29 4.12
N LEU A 89 21.31 -2.74 5.22
CA LEU A 89 22.28 -3.43 6.06
C LEU A 89 21.60 -4.62 6.75
N ALA A 90 22.39 -5.50 7.36
CA ALA A 90 21.84 -6.59 8.17
C ALA A 90 21.10 -6.02 9.39
N LEU A 91 19.93 -6.59 9.70
CA LEU A 91 19.05 -6.15 10.78
C LEU A 91 18.61 -7.36 11.61
N GLY A 92 19.27 -7.60 12.74
CA GLY A 92 19.01 -8.78 13.57
C GLY A 92 19.24 -10.08 12.77
N SER A 93 18.19 -10.90 12.63
CA SER A 93 18.18 -12.13 11.82
C SER A 93 17.97 -11.88 10.33
N ILE A 94 17.63 -10.66 9.92
CA ILE A 94 17.41 -10.30 8.52
C ILE A 94 18.75 -9.98 7.84
N ALA A 95 19.03 -10.71 6.76
CA ALA A 95 20.26 -10.53 6.00
C ALA A 95 20.34 -9.16 5.32
N ALA A 96 21.57 -8.69 5.06
CA ALA A 96 21.79 -7.50 4.24
C ALA A 96 21.21 -7.70 2.83
N GLY A 97 20.70 -6.62 2.23
CA GLY A 97 20.05 -6.63 0.92
C GLY A 97 18.69 -7.33 0.87
N THR A 98 18.07 -7.61 2.02
CA THR A 98 16.66 -8.06 2.06
C THR A 98 15.72 -6.96 1.62
N PHE A 99 16.02 -5.71 1.92
CA PHE A 99 15.24 -4.57 1.45
C PHE A 99 16.08 -3.67 0.55
N HIS A 100 15.44 -3.03 -0.42
CA HIS A 100 16.03 -1.99 -1.26
C HIS A 100 15.13 -0.75 -1.25
N SER A 101 15.67 0.40 -0.87
CA SER A 101 14.94 1.66 -0.87
C SER A 101 15.49 2.64 -1.89
N GLU A 102 14.57 3.23 -2.67
CA GLU A 102 14.89 4.22 -3.69
C GLU A 102 13.74 5.22 -3.84
N TRP A 103 14.06 6.41 -4.34
CA TRP A 103 13.07 7.40 -4.76
C TRP A 103 12.69 7.16 -6.22
N LYS A 104 11.42 6.84 -6.50
CA LYS A 104 10.95 6.65 -7.89
C LYS A 104 9.49 7.06 -8.07
N SER A 105 9.08 7.19 -9.33
CA SER A 105 7.69 7.46 -9.69
C SER A 105 6.87 6.16 -9.66
N VAL A 106 5.77 6.16 -8.90
CA VAL A 106 4.78 5.08 -8.84
C VAL A 106 3.41 5.67 -9.12
N ASP A 107 2.73 5.16 -10.14
CA ASP A 107 1.46 5.71 -10.66
C ASP A 107 1.56 7.20 -11.04
N GLY A 108 2.72 7.64 -11.54
CA GLY A 108 2.96 9.03 -11.93
C GLY A 108 3.39 9.97 -10.78
N PHE A 109 3.45 9.48 -9.54
CA PHE A 109 3.87 10.28 -8.38
C PHE A 109 5.22 9.83 -7.83
N GLY A 110 6.15 10.78 -7.65
CA GLY A 110 7.42 10.54 -6.98
C GLY A 110 7.23 10.24 -5.50
N CYS A 111 7.75 9.12 -5.01
CA CYS A 111 7.68 8.73 -3.60
C CYS A 111 8.86 7.83 -3.23
N PRO A 112 9.19 7.72 -1.93
CA PRO A 112 10.16 6.73 -1.48
C PRO A 112 9.52 5.36 -1.56
N THR A 113 10.27 4.37 -2.01
CA THR A 113 9.81 2.99 -2.14
C THR A 113 10.66 2.05 -1.33
N LEU A 114 10.10 0.93 -0.92
CA LEU A 114 10.78 -0.17 -0.25
C LEU A 114 10.46 -1.47 -1.00
N THR A 115 11.44 -2.02 -1.71
CA THR A 115 11.31 -3.30 -2.38
C THR A 115 11.83 -4.41 -1.47
N ILE A 116 11.05 -5.47 -1.28
CA ILE A 116 11.49 -6.67 -0.57
C ILE A 116 12.18 -7.59 -1.60
N CYS A 117 13.48 -7.82 -1.43
CA CYS A 117 14.36 -8.50 -2.37
C CYS A 117 14.68 -9.95 -1.98
N LYS A 118 14.34 -10.36 -0.76
CA LYS A 118 14.58 -11.71 -0.23
C LYS A 118 13.36 -12.19 0.56
N GLU A 119 13.30 -13.49 0.83
CA GLU A 119 12.25 -14.07 1.66
C GLU A 119 12.34 -13.53 3.10
N LEU A 120 11.17 -13.23 3.68
CA LEU A 120 11.04 -12.86 5.09
C LEU A 120 10.64 -14.09 5.93
N ALA A 121 9.77 -14.94 5.39
CA ALA A 121 9.43 -16.21 5.99
C ALA A 121 10.66 -17.14 6.07
N SER A 122 10.84 -17.78 7.22
CA SER A 122 11.89 -18.78 7.42
C SER A 122 11.51 -19.73 8.55
N ALA A 123 12.27 -20.80 8.76
CA ALA A 123 12.04 -21.70 9.90
C ALA A 123 12.10 -20.99 11.27
N ASN A 124 12.74 -19.81 11.34
CA ASN A 124 12.84 -18.99 12.55
C ASN A 124 11.95 -17.74 12.49
N ASN A 125 11.18 -17.54 11.41
CA ASN A 125 10.26 -16.43 11.24
C ASN A 125 8.97 -16.93 10.58
N ILE A 126 8.00 -17.31 11.42
CA ILE A 126 6.73 -17.93 11.02
C ILE A 126 5.52 -17.07 11.42
N ASP A 127 5.76 -15.95 12.09
CA ASP A 127 4.73 -15.02 12.55
C ASP A 127 4.63 -13.83 11.59
N SER A 128 3.48 -13.17 11.55
CA SER A 128 3.31 -11.95 10.75
C SER A 128 4.28 -10.85 11.18
N ASP A 129 4.86 -10.18 10.18
CA ASP A 129 5.75 -9.04 10.37
C ASP A 129 5.06 -7.72 10.06
N SER A 130 5.67 -6.59 10.46
CA SER A 130 5.23 -5.24 10.10
C SER A 130 6.32 -4.46 9.37
N ILE A 131 5.89 -3.65 8.40
CA ILE A 131 6.70 -2.65 7.73
C ILE A 131 6.07 -1.29 7.98
N GLU A 132 6.87 -0.33 8.46
CA GLU A 132 6.41 1.01 8.76
C GLU A 132 7.18 2.05 7.96
N PHE A 133 6.48 3.09 7.55
CA PHE A 133 7.03 4.27 6.91
C PHE A 133 6.87 5.47 7.84
N SER A 134 7.90 6.33 7.86
CA SER A 134 7.83 7.67 8.45
C SER A 134 8.47 8.66 7.49
N GLY A 135 7.81 9.78 7.21
CA GLY A 135 8.34 10.83 6.38
C GLY A 135 7.73 12.19 6.71
N VAL A 136 8.15 13.22 5.97
CA VAL A 136 7.61 14.58 6.09
C VAL A 136 6.94 14.92 4.76
N VAL A 137 5.82 15.63 4.81
CA VAL A 137 5.20 16.29 3.65
C VAL A 137 5.04 17.78 3.93
N ASN A 138 4.98 18.57 2.88
CA ASN A 138 4.80 20.00 2.98
C ASN A 138 3.55 20.46 2.23
N THR A 139 2.56 20.95 2.97
CA THR A 139 1.32 21.55 2.42
C THR A 139 1.23 23.05 2.73
N GLY A 140 2.40 23.69 2.82
CA GLY A 140 2.60 25.01 3.42
C GLY A 140 3.25 24.92 4.80
N PHE A 141 3.20 23.74 5.43
CA PHE A 141 3.90 23.42 6.67
C PHE A 141 4.44 21.98 6.62
N ALA A 142 5.62 21.78 7.23
CA ALA A 142 6.19 20.45 7.42
C ALA A 142 5.33 19.63 8.40
N THR A 143 4.77 18.53 7.90
CA THR A 143 3.92 17.60 8.67
C THR A 143 4.54 16.22 8.61
N VAL A 144 4.77 15.59 9.75
CA VAL A 144 5.22 14.19 9.82
C VAL A 144 4.05 13.28 9.51
N VAL A 145 4.26 12.33 8.62
CA VAL A 145 3.30 11.30 8.25
C VAL A 145 3.91 9.92 8.46
N SER A 146 3.10 8.98 8.92
CA SER A 146 3.50 7.61 9.12
C SER A 146 2.37 6.64 8.80
N ALA A 147 2.73 5.45 8.37
CA ALA A 147 1.79 4.36 8.12
C ALA A 147 2.49 3.02 8.29
N SER A 148 1.73 1.98 8.64
CA SER A 148 2.21 0.61 8.82
C SER A 148 1.42 -0.33 7.92
N ILE A 149 2.06 -1.40 7.46
CA ILE A 149 1.46 -2.49 6.70
C ILE A 149 2.00 -3.83 7.21
N GLU A 150 1.11 -4.81 7.31
CA GLU A 150 1.47 -6.16 7.72
C GLU A 150 2.02 -6.96 6.53
N VAL A 151 3.00 -7.81 6.81
CA VAL A 151 3.41 -8.92 5.96
C VAL A 151 2.96 -10.21 6.65
N ALA A 152 1.92 -10.83 6.11
CA ALA A 152 1.38 -12.06 6.68
C ALA A 152 2.33 -13.24 6.38
N ILE A 153 2.71 -13.97 7.42
CA ILE A 153 3.49 -15.20 7.30
C ILE A 153 2.69 -16.33 7.94
N GLU A 154 2.49 -17.42 7.19
CA GLU A 154 1.66 -18.54 7.64
C GLU A 154 2.31 -19.88 7.30
N GLN A 155 2.00 -20.90 8.11
CA GLN A 155 2.40 -22.27 7.82
C GLN A 155 1.37 -22.98 6.94
N THR A 156 1.81 -23.79 5.97
CA THR A 156 0.93 -24.58 5.09
C THR A 156 1.45 -26.01 4.89
N GLU A 157 0.54 -26.93 4.59
CA GLU A 157 0.86 -28.33 4.21
C GLU A 157 0.64 -28.61 2.72
N GLY A 158 0.22 -27.61 1.94
CA GLY A 158 0.00 -27.74 0.50
C GLY A 158 0.10 -26.40 -0.24
N ASP A 159 -0.21 -26.42 -1.54
CA ASP A 159 -0.17 -25.23 -2.38
C ASP A 159 -1.20 -24.21 -1.91
N ALA A 160 -0.71 -23.07 -1.42
CA ALA A 160 -1.55 -21.99 -0.99
C ALA A 160 -2.21 -21.28 -2.18
N TYR A 161 -3.50 -20.98 -2.05
CA TYR A 161 -4.25 -20.15 -2.97
C TYR A 161 -4.28 -18.71 -2.45
N VAL A 162 -3.76 -17.77 -3.22
CA VAL A 162 -3.76 -16.35 -2.88
C VAL A 162 -4.49 -15.57 -3.96
N ALA A 163 -5.69 -15.10 -3.64
CA ALA A 163 -6.42 -14.17 -4.50
C ALA A 163 -6.20 -12.74 -4.00
N TYR A 164 -5.88 -11.82 -4.92
CA TYR A 164 -5.75 -10.41 -4.59
C TYR A 164 -6.19 -9.51 -5.74
N ILE A 165 -6.47 -8.24 -5.45
CA ILE A 165 -6.81 -7.23 -6.44
C ILE A 165 -5.75 -6.13 -6.37
N ALA A 166 -5.11 -5.87 -7.51
CA ALA A 166 -4.28 -4.69 -7.70
C ALA A 166 -5.14 -3.55 -8.28
N VAL A 167 -4.98 -2.34 -7.77
CA VAL A 167 -5.69 -1.15 -8.26
C VAL A 167 -4.71 0.02 -8.40
N ASN A 168 -4.82 0.78 -9.49
CA ASN A 168 -4.00 1.97 -9.71
C ASN A 168 -4.39 3.12 -8.75
N ASN A 169 -3.50 4.10 -8.62
CA ASN A 169 -3.70 5.33 -7.83
C ASN A 169 -4.15 5.10 -6.38
N GLY A 170 -3.80 3.93 -5.82
CA GLY A 170 -4.21 3.53 -4.48
C GLY A 170 -5.72 3.39 -4.29
N GLY A 171 -6.49 3.22 -5.38
CA GLY A 171 -7.95 3.04 -5.34
C GLY A 171 -8.75 4.32 -5.10
N VAL A 172 -8.19 5.50 -5.44
CA VAL A 172 -8.86 6.80 -5.31
C VAL A 172 -8.89 7.51 -6.66
N ILE A 173 -10.06 8.03 -7.02
CA ILE A 173 -10.23 8.96 -8.15
C ILE A 173 -9.96 10.37 -7.62
N ASP A 174 -9.15 11.12 -8.35
CA ASP A 174 -8.81 12.52 -8.06
C ASP A 174 -8.73 13.32 -9.37
N ASP A 175 -8.37 14.60 -9.28
CA ASP A 175 -8.33 15.50 -10.43
C ASP A 175 -7.35 15.04 -11.53
N ASP A 176 -6.33 14.26 -11.17
CA ASP A 176 -5.34 13.72 -12.11
C ASP A 176 -5.71 12.33 -12.63
N VAL A 177 -6.58 11.59 -11.93
CA VAL A 177 -6.96 10.21 -12.24
C VAL A 177 -8.48 10.05 -12.31
N ALA A 178 -9.03 10.17 -13.52
CA ALA A 178 -10.47 10.10 -13.79
C ALA A 178 -11.10 8.69 -13.68
N SER A 179 -10.28 7.64 -13.62
CA SER A 179 -10.78 6.26 -13.48
C SER A 179 -9.78 5.33 -12.81
N LEU A 180 -10.32 4.32 -12.14
CA LEU A 180 -9.56 3.24 -11.53
C LEU A 180 -9.63 1.99 -12.41
N THR A 181 -8.53 1.26 -12.51
CA THR A 181 -8.47 -0.08 -13.08
C THR A 181 -8.09 -1.04 -11.98
N ALA A 182 -9.02 -1.94 -11.64
CA ALA A 182 -8.80 -3.01 -10.69
C ALA A 182 -8.59 -4.32 -11.46
N LYS A 183 -7.50 -5.04 -11.16
CA LYS A 183 -7.15 -6.33 -11.78
C LYS A 183 -7.05 -7.41 -10.72
N ALA A 184 -7.81 -8.49 -10.91
CA ALA A 184 -7.80 -9.65 -10.03
C ALA A 184 -6.66 -10.62 -10.41
N HIS A 185 -6.05 -11.22 -9.41
CA HIS A 185 -4.93 -12.14 -9.52
C HIS A 185 -5.19 -13.37 -8.66
N LEU A 186 -4.72 -14.53 -9.14
CA LEU A 186 -4.77 -15.79 -8.39
C LEU A 186 -3.41 -16.45 -8.46
N LEU A 187 -2.74 -16.57 -7.31
CA LEU A 187 -1.53 -17.37 -7.16
C LEU A 187 -1.90 -18.75 -6.62
N VAL A 188 -1.29 -19.79 -7.18
CA VAL A 188 -1.34 -21.15 -6.64
C VAL A 188 0.10 -21.63 -6.46
N GLY A 189 0.48 -21.99 -5.24
CA GLY A 189 1.87 -22.32 -4.92
C GLY A 189 2.84 -21.15 -5.21
N GLY A 190 2.32 -19.93 -5.19
CA GLY A 190 3.10 -18.71 -5.48
C GLY A 190 3.25 -18.34 -6.96
N VAL A 191 2.63 -19.07 -7.89
CA VAL A 191 2.68 -18.78 -9.33
C VAL A 191 1.32 -18.30 -9.82
N GLU A 192 1.30 -17.25 -10.66
CA GLU A 192 0.08 -16.72 -11.27
C GLU A 192 -0.61 -17.80 -12.12
N LYS A 193 -1.86 -18.12 -11.75
CA LYS A 193 -2.73 -19.02 -12.48
C LYS A 193 -3.59 -18.22 -13.44
N THR A 194 -3.36 -18.41 -14.73
CA THR A 194 -4.12 -17.74 -15.80
C THR A 194 -5.04 -18.68 -16.58
N SER A 195 -4.68 -19.96 -16.69
CA SER A 195 -5.44 -20.95 -17.46
C SER A 195 -6.60 -21.55 -16.64
N GLY A 196 -7.77 -21.66 -17.28
CA GLY A 196 -8.97 -22.27 -16.69
C GLY A 196 -9.63 -21.42 -15.59
N VAL A 197 -9.22 -20.16 -15.43
CA VAL A 197 -9.73 -19.25 -14.40
C VAL A 197 -10.87 -18.40 -14.95
N LYS A 198 -11.97 -18.32 -14.21
CA LYS A 198 -13.10 -17.43 -14.49
C LYS A 198 -13.21 -16.36 -13.43
N TYR A 199 -13.64 -15.17 -13.85
CA TYR A 199 -13.80 -14.00 -12.99
C TYR A 199 -15.26 -13.56 -12.99
N ALA A 200 -15.74 -13.11 -11.85
CA ALA A 200 -17.05 -12.47 -11.71
C ALA A 200 -16.96 -11.29 -10.74
N TRP A 201 -17.22 -10.09 -11.24
CA TRP A 201 -17.14 -8.87 -10.44
C TRP A 201 -18.49 -8.50 -9.82
N TYR A 202 -18.44 -8.07 -8.56
CA TYR A 202 -19.61 -7.60 -7.82
C TYR A 202 -19.30 -6.25 -7.17
N LYS A 203 -20.31 -5.39 -7.09
CA LYS A 203 -20.30 -4.14 -6.35
C LYS A 203 -21.20 -4.29 -5.11
N MET A 204 -20.75 -3.77 -3.97
CA MET A 204 -21.60 -3.66 -2.79
C MET A 204 -22.67 -2.60 -3.04
N GLN A 205 -23.92 -2.94 -2.74
CA GLN A 205 -25.03 -2.00 -2.76
C GLN A 205 -25.84 -2.17 -1.48
N VAL A 206 -26.30 -1.04 -0.94
CA VAL A 206 -27.24 -1.01 0.18
C VAL A 206 -28.64 -0.83 -0.40
N SER A 207 -29.51 -1.83 -0.18
CA SER A 207 -30.92 -1.75 -0.58
C SER A 207 -31.78 -1.92 0.67
N ALA A 208 -32.64 -0.93 0.93
CA ALA A 208 -33.50 -0.88 2.12
C ALA A 208 -32.75 -1.14 3.46
N GLY A 209 -31.54 -0.61 3.59
CA GLY A 209 -30.70 -0.77 4.78
C GLY A 209 -30.01 -2.13 4.91
N THR A 210 -30.05 -2.98 3.88
CA THR A 210 -29.34 -4.26 3.84
C THR A 210 -28.20 -4.23 2.83
N ASP A 211 -27.01 -4.62 3.27
CA ASP A 211 -25.83 -4.77 2.43
C ASP A 211 -25.96 -6.00 1.53
N GLY A 212 -25.73 -5.84 0.22
CA GLY A 212 -25.83 -6.90 -0.77
C GLY A 212 -24.81 -6.76 -1.90
N TRP A 213 -24.24 -7.89 -2.31
CA TRP A 213 -23.35 -7.93 -3.47
C TRP A 213 -24.14 -8.10 -4.76
N VAL A 214 -24.07 -7.10 -5.63
CA VAL A 214 -24.76 -7.09 -6.92
C VAL A 214 -23.75 -7.29 -8.04
N SER A 215 -24.05 -8.18 -8.98
CA SER A 215 -23.18 -8.45 -10.13
C SER A 215 -23.01 -7.20 -10.98
N THR A 216 -21.78 -6.92 -11.43
CA THR A 216 -21.51 -5.86 -12.42
C THR A 216 -21.65 -6.36 -13.86
N GLY A 217 -21.81 -7.68 -14.05
CA GLY A 217 -21.80 -8.33 -15.37
C GLY A 217 -20.40 -8.48 -15.98
N ASN A 218 -19.34 -7.95 -15.35
CA ASN A 218 -17.98 -8.09 -15.86
C ASN A 218 -17.39 -9.46 -15.52
N THR A 219 -16.94 -10.17 -16.56
CA THR A 219 -16.32 -11.50 -16.47
C THR A 219 -14.82 -11.52 -16.81
N GLY A 220 -14.23 -10.35 -17.06
CA GLY A 220 -12.80 -10.20 -17.34
C GLY A 220 -11.96 -10.19 -16.05
N GLN A 221 -10.65 -10.42 -16.21
CA GLN A 221 -9.69 -10.29 -15.11
C GLN A 221 -9.64 -8.88 -14.52
N SER A 222 -10.00 -7.86 -15.32
CA SER A 222 -9.99 -6.45 -14.92
C SER A 222 -11.35 -5.78 -15.06
N ILE A 223 -11.59 -4.78 -14.20
CA ILE A 223 -12.71 -3.84 -14.30
C ILE A 223 -12.18 -2.41 -14.25
N THR A 224 -12.79 -1.53 -15.04
CA THR A 224 -12.56 -0.08 -14.98
C THR A 224 -13.73 0.58 -14.28
N ILE A 225 -13.42 1.43 -13.30
CA ILE A 225 -14.38 2.12 -12.44
C ILE A 225 -14.18 3.63 -12.67
N GLY A 226 -15.14 4.27 -13.31
CA GLY A 226 -15.14 5.72 -13.52
C GLY A 226 -15.75 6.48 -12.34
N ALA A 227 -15.54 7.79 -12.30
CA ALA A 227 -16.06 8.68 -11.25
C ALA A 227 -17.57 8.56 -11.05
N SER A 228 -18.35 8.43 -12.14
CA SER A 228 -19.82 8.29 -12.07
C SER A 228 -20.30 7.00 -11.40
N ALA A 229 -19.43 5.99 -11.29
CA ALA A 229 -19.74 4.75 -10.59
C ALA A 229 -19.51 4.84 -9.08
N ILE A 230 -18.97 5.96 -8.58
CA ILE A 230 -18.58 6.19 -7.19
C ILE A 230 -19.38 7.38 -6.64
N ASN A 231 -20.14 7.14 -5.56
CA ASN A 231 -20.80 8.25 -4.86
C ASN A 231 -19.88 8.89 -3.81
N ASN A 232 -19.19 8.06 -3.02
CA ASN A 232 -18.22 8.51 -2.01
C ASN A 232 -17.13 7.45 -1.81
N LYS A 233 -17.57 6.26 -1.37
CA LYS A 233 -16.75 5.06 -1.28
C LYS A 233 -17.55 3.90 -1.81
N GLU A 234 -16.89 3.05 -2.59
CA GLU A 234 -17.52 1.86 -3.14
C GLU A 234 -16.66 0.64 -2.83
N LEU A 235 -17.31 -0.49 -2.59
CA LEU A 235 -16.66 -1.76 -2.35
C LEU A 235 -16.92 -2.67 -3.54
N TYR A 236 -15.84 -3.24 -4.06
CA TYR A 236 -15.88 -4.22 -5.14
C TYR A 236 -15.24 -5.52 -4.66
N ARG A 237 -15.75 -6.65 -5.16
CA ARG A 237 -15.10 -7.96 -5.02
C ARG A 237 -15.04 -8.64 -6.38
N CYS A 238 -14.04 -9.48 -6.56
CA CYS A 238 -13.97 -10.43 -7.65
C CYS A 238 -14.07 -11.84 -7.07
N VAL A 239 -14.98 -12.65 -7.60
CA VAL A 239 -15.02 -14.09 -7.34
C VAL A 239 -14.25 -14.78 -8.45
N ILE A 240 -13.27 -15.59 -8.05
CA ILE A 240 -12.41 -16.36 -8.95
C ILE A 240 -12.77 -17.83 -8.79
N THR A 241 -13.07 -18.52 -9.90
CA THR A 241 -13.41 -19.96 -9.93
C THR A 241 -12.63 -20.69 -11.01
#